data_AF-A0A1V4VQX1-F1
#
_entry.id   AF-A0A1V4VQX1-F1
#
_cell.length_a   1.000
_cell.length_b   1.000
_cell.length_c   1.000
_cell.angle_alpha   90.00
_cell.angle_beta   90.00
_cell.angle_gamma   90.00
#
_symmetry.space_group_name_H-M   'P 1'
#
loop_
_entity.id
_entity.type
_entity.pdbx_description
1 polymer ?
#
loop_
_entity_poly.entity_id
_entity_poly.type
_entity_poly.pdbx_seq_one_letter_code
_entity_poly.pdbx_strand_id
1 'polypeptide(L)' 'MCEDEPPQEKPLCVQWCFSDVLIYEEREEEVEEAEEVDEAEIGLKSLVDKHGLNKLAETFARMTQKG' A
#
# COMPACT_ATOMS: atom_id res chain seq x y z
N MET A 1 5.16 7.22 5.98
CA MET A 1 3.81 7.10 6.57
C MET A 1 3.66 5.67 7.02
N CYS A 2 3.43 5.40 8.31
CA CYS A 2 3.30 4.08 8.97
C CYS A 2 4.44 3.05 8.73
N GLU A 3 5.13 3.14 7.60
CA GLU A 3 6.29 2.38 7.16
C GLU A 3 7.48 3.34 6.92
N ASP A 4 7.66 4.31 7.82
CA ASP A 4 8.84 5.19 7.72
C ASP A 4 10.09 4.46 8.19
N GLU A 5 11.19 4.65 7.49
CA GLU A 5 12.53 4.24 7.90
C GLU A 5 13.39 5.49 8.14
N PRO A 6 13.76 5.82 9.40
CA PRO A 6 13.46 5.09 10.64
C PRO A 6 11.99 5.19 11.09
N PRO A 7 11.52 4.24 11.93
CA PRO A 7 10.15 4.25 12.45
C PRO A 7 9.86 5.55 13.21
N GLN A 8 8.70 6.14 12.94
CA GLN A 8 8.22 7.32 13.66
C GLN A 8 7.24 6.91 14.76
N GLU A 9 7.27 7.62 15.90
CA GLU A 9 6.33 7.37 17.00
C GLU A 9 4.86 7.69 16.63
N LYS A 10 4.63 8.62 15.70
CA LYS A 10 3.31 9.03 15.24
C LYS A 10 3.33 9.37 13.74
N PRO A 11 2.20 9.25 13.02
CA PRO A 11 2.10 9.68 11.62
C PRO A 11 2.39 11.17 11.43
N LEU A 12 3.05 11.54 10.32
CA LEU A 12 3.37 12.95 10.00
C LEU A 12 2.15 13.86 9.98
N CYS A 13 0.99 13.37 9.52
CA CYS A 13 -0.25 14.14 9.51
C CYS A 13 -0.70 14.52 10.93
N VAL A 14 -0.50 13.64 11.92
CA VAL A 14 -0.78 13.90 13.34
C VAL A 14 0.25 14.88 13.91
N GLN A 15 1.54 14.69 13.61
CA GLN A 15 2.61 15.60 14.07
C GLN A 15 2.44 17.03 13.54
N TRP A 16 1.97 17.22 12.31
CA TRP A 16 1.72 18.54 11.71
C TRP A 16 0.38 19.17 12.11
N CYS A 17 -0.45 18.47 12.88
CA CYS A 17 -1.78 18.96 13.23
C CYS A 17 -1.73 19.97 14.39
N PHE A 18 -1.41 21.24 14.12
CA PHE A 18 -1.36 22.29 15.14
C PHE A 18 -2.69 22.57 15.86
N SER A 19 -3.81 22.16 15.26
CA SER A 19 -5.15 22.33 15.85
C SER A 19 -5.58 21.12 16.69
N ASP A 20 -4.71 20.11 16.85
CA ASP A 20 -4.95 18.89 17.63
C ASP A 20 -6.24 18.14 17.22
N VAL A 21 -6.62 18.22 15.94
CA VAL A 21 -7.82 17.55 15.40
C VAL A 21 -7.55 16.12 14.92
N LEU A 22 -6.28 15.74 14.77
CA LEU A 22 -5.86 14.39 14.39
C LEU A 22 -5.21 13.71 15.59
N ILE A 23 -5.70 12.53 15.97
CA ILE A 23 -5.26 11.76 17.13
C ILE A 23 -4.86 10.37 16.66
N TYR A 24 -3.71 9.88 17.13
CA TYR A 24 -3.25 8.52 16.93
C TYR A 24 -3.44 7.73 18.24
N GLU A 25 -4.16 6.61 18.16
CA GLU A 25 -4.38 5.67 19.26
C GLU A 25 -4.15 4.23 18.76
N GLU A 26 -3.44 3.43 19.55
CA GLU A 26 -3.22 2.00 19.28
C GLU A 26 -4.08 1.18 20.23
N ARG A 27 -4.75 0.15 19.71
CA ARG A 27 -5.60 -0.77 20.48
C ARG A 27 -5.41 -2.20 19.99
N GLU A 28 -5.51 -3.16 20.91
CA GLU A 28 -5.53 -4.59 20.57
C GLU A 28 -6.96 -4.99 20.21
N GLU A 29 -7.15 -5.55 19.00
CA GLU A 29 -8.44 -6.03 18.49
C GLU A 29 -8.25 -7.47 18.01
N GLU A 30 -9.07 -8.41 18.49
CA GLU A 30 -9.05 -9.80 18.00
C GLU A 30 -9.62 -9.83 16.58
N VAL A 31 -8.74 -9.91 15.58
CA VAL A 31 -9.08 -10.04 14.17
C VAL A 31 -8.77 -11.45 13.69
N GLU A 32 -9.62 -11.99 12.80
CA GLU A 32 -9.27 -13.21 12.07
C GLU A 32 -8.04 -12.92 11.20
N GLU A 33 -7.03 -13.78 11.28
CA GLU A 33 -5.80 -13.64 10.51
C GLU A 33 -6.14 -13.66 9.01
N ALA A 34 -5.91 -12.52 8.35
CA ALA A 34 -6.15 -12.42 6.91
C ALA A 34 -5.17 -13.34 6.18
N GLU A 35 -5.64 -13.97 5.11
CA GLU A 35 -4.76 -14.74 4.22
C GLU A 35 -3.66 -13.80 3.70
N GLU A 36 -2.40 -14.18 3.90
CA GLU A 36 -1.25 -13.37 3.50
C GLU A 36 -1.18 -13.34 1.97
N VAL A 37 -1.72 -12.28 1.36
CA VAL A 37 -1.68 -12.10 -0.10
C VAL A 37 -0.49 -11.24 -0.45
N ASP A 38 0.34 -11.73 -1.37
CA ASP A 38 1.52 -11.01 -1.85
C ASP A 38 1.13 -9.64 -2.44
N GLU A 39 1.81 -8.57 -2.00
CA GLU A 39 1.50 -7.21 -2.43
C GLU A 39 1.59 -7.02 -3.95
N ALA A 40 2.52 -7.73 -4.60
CA ALA A 40 2.66 -7.66 -6.05
C ALA A 40 1.47 -8.35 -6.74
N GLU A 41 0.95 -9.45 -6.19
CA GLU A 41 -0.29 -10.07 -6.68
C GLU A 41 -1.50 -9.14 -6.54
N ILE A 42 -1.66 -8.45 -5.40
CA ILE A 42 -2.74 -7.46 -5.21
C ILE A 42 -2.62 -6.34 -6.24
N GLY A 43 -1.41 -5.80 -6.42
CA GLY A 43 -1.12 -4.74 -7.38
C GLY A 43 -1.42 -5.16 -8.82
N LEU A 44 -0.95 -6.34 -9.22
CA LEU A 44 -1.20 -6.91 -10.54
C LEU A 44 -2.70 -7.14 -10.78
N LYS A 45 -3.42 -7.70 -9.80
CA LYS A 45 -4.85 -7.92 -9.89
C LYS A 45 -5.63 -6.61 -10.05
N SER A 46 -5.31 -5.59 -9.25
CA SER A 46 -5.91 -4.25 -9.36
C SER A 46 -5.72 -3.65 -10.76
N LEU A 47 -4.54 -3.86 -11.36
CA LEU A 47 -4.26 -3.40 -12.71
C LEU A 47 -5.04 -4.20 -13.76
N VAL A 48 -5.13 -5.53 -13.60
CA VAL A 48 -5.90 -6.40 -14.52
C VAL A 48 -7.37 -6.00 -14.50
N ASP A 49 -7.94 -5.75 -13.32
CA ASP A 49 -9.34 -5.33 -13.17
C ASP A 49 -9.61 -3.98 -13.84
N LYS A 50 -8.66 -3.03 -13.77
CA LYS A 50 -8.80 -1.69 -14.35
C LYS A 50 -8.52 -1.62 -15.85
N HIS A 51 -7.63 -2.47 -16.36
CA HIS A 51 -7.03 -2.29 -17.69
C HIS A 51 -7.09 -3.51 -18.59
N GLY A 52 -7.46 -4.67 -18.06
CA GLY A 52 -7.49 -5.94 -18.76
C GLY A 52 -6.11 -6.58 -18.90
N LEU A 53 -6.10 -7.93 -18.90
CA LEU A 53 -4.88 -8.73 -18.93
C LEU A 53 -4.00 -8.46 -20.16
N ASN A 54 -4.61 -8.30 -21.34
CA ASN A 54 -3.87 -8.08 -22.59
C ASN A 54 -3.01 -6.82 -22.54
N LYS A 55 -3.57 -5.71 -22.06
CA LYS A 55 -2.87 -4.41 -21.98
C LYS A 55 -1.70 -4.45 -20.98
N LEU A 56 -1.85 -5.20 -19.89
CA LEU A 56 -0.78 -5.45 -18.94
C LEU A 56 0.34 -6.30 -19.54
N ALA A 57 0.01 -7.42 -20.17
CA ALA A 57 1.00 -8.30 -20.80
C ALA A 57 1.85 -7.56 -21.85
N GLU A 58 1.21 -6.77 -22.72
CA GLU A 58 1.91 -5.94 -23.71
C GLU A 58 2.83 -4.89 -23.07
N THR A 59 2.35 -4.24 -22.01
CA THR A 59 3.13 -3.21 -21.31
C THR A 59 4.35 -3.82 -20.63
N PHE A 60 4.18 -4.97 -19.99
CA PHE A 60 5.27 -5.70 -19.33
C PHE A 60 6.31 -6.17 -20.34
N ALA A 61 5.88 -6.77 -21.47
CA ALA A 61 6.76 -7.19 -22.55
C ALA A 61 7.62 -6.03 -23.10
N ARG A 62 7.05 -4.83 -23.22
CA ARG A 62 7.79 -3.63 -23.64
C ARG A 62 8.80 -3.14 -22.60
N MET A 63 8.49 -3.29 -21.31
CA MET A 63 9.41 -2.91 -20.22
C MET A 63 10.63 -3.84 -20.20
N THR A 64 10.42 -5.15 -20.38
CA THR A 64 11.51 -6.15 -20.39
C THR A 64 12.46 -6.03 -21.58
N GLN A 65 12.06 -5.36 -22.67
CA GLN A 65 12.93 -5.09 -23.83
C GLN A 65 13.83 -3.87 -23.65
N LYS A 66 13.59 -3.04 -22.64
CA LYS A 66 14.37 -1.83 -22.35
C LYS A 66 15.34 -2.01 -21.17
N GLY A 67 15.32 -3.18 -20.53
CA GLY A 67 16.22 -3.58 -19.45
C GLY A 67 17.45 -4.32 -19.97
#